data_AF-A0A2U1MDX7-F1
#
_entry.id   AF-A0A2U1MDX7-F1
#
_cell.length_a   1.000
_cell.length_b   1.000
_cell.length_c   1.000
_cell.angle_alpha   90.00
_cell.angle_beta   90.00
_cell.angle_gamma   90.00
#
_symmetry.space_group_name_H-M   'P 1'
#
loop_
_entity.id
_entity.type
_entity.pdbx_description
1 polymer ?
#
loop_
_entity_poly.entity_id
_entity_poly.type
_entity_poly.pdbx_seq_one_letter_code
_entity_poly.pdbx_strand_id
1 'polypeptide(L)'
;MALLLKTEVKVMKHVKRSNRMQVVVSCDNNDKVKFVGTNCSGEATAQQVCSYSLGVLDKETGVLKILPIESNKIFRLEPRFDDEVKRADEIPKVDEAEEKKEKTFQFSTKKSERTAKKEKALRANHDPKAQADLNSKMADAKVNAKALEVGVATTSSARNIPPHDLSATIPQQAYPLEKIILKGEWRYLLDIAEILQEGKNITPESYPVFVCNRIYKIDEVKDEKARELACIYSYINHLIKFKDKHSMDGFSSPKHHTFPNILTQKFNDMFANIESKRLADDKRDLLISYVLVLTLIVDNFKTEFSDIAEDLRMPTGALRPHFEYLGCKFIREHNITLATLPAPLKFPEVRVRRRR
;
A
#
# COMPACT_ATOMS: atom_id res chain seq x y z
N MET A 1 -25.84 -36.36 -37.66
CA MET A 1 -26.98 -35.99 -36.79
C MET A 1 -26.42 -35.22 -35.60
N ALA A 2 -26.53 -33.90 -35.60
CA ALA A 2 -26.14 -33.08 -34.44
C ALA A 2 -27.24 -33.23 -33.38
N LEU A 3 -26.91 -33.83 -32.24
CA LEU A 3 -27.77 -33.81 -31.06
C LEU A 3 -28.01 -32.34 -30.70
N LEU A 4 -29.24 -31.87 -30.94
CA LEU A 4 -29.72 -30.59 -30.43
C LEU A 4 -29.75 -30.69 -28.91
N LEU A 5 -28.65 -30.28 -28.26
CA LEU A 5 -28.62 -29.99 -26.84
C LEU A 5 -29.64 -28.87 -26.61
N LYS A 6 -30.77 -29.21 -25.99
CA LYS A 6 -31.72 -28.20 -25.51
C LYS A 6 -31.11 -27.57 -24.26
N THR A 7 -30.92 -26.26 -24.34
CA THR A 7 -30.47 -25.42 -23.24
C THR A 7 -31.67 -24.63 -22.74
N GLU A 8 -32.02 -24.77 -21.48
CA GLU A 8 -33.07 -23.98 -20.84
C GLU A 8 -32.45 -22.77 -20.12
N VAL A 9 -32.91 -21.56 -20.45
CA VAL A 9 -32.46 -20.32 -19.82
C VAL A 9 -33.61 -19.73 -19.02
N LYS A 10 -33.46 -19.70 -17.69
CA LYS A 10 -34.44 -19.10 -16.75
C LYS A 10 -33.88 -17.80 -16.19
N VAL A 11 -34.63 -16.71 -16.34
CA VAL A 11 -34.31 -15.40 -15.74
C VAL A 11 -35.25 -15.16 -14.57
N MET A 12 -34.69 -15.04 -13.37
CA MET A 12 -35.41 -14.79 -12.13
C MET A 12 -35.16 -13.37 -11.63
N LYS A 13 -36.21 -12.72 -11.13
CA LYS A 13 -36.14 -11.40 -10.50
C LYS A 13 -36.48 -11.52 -9.02
N HIS A 14 -35.75 -10.80 -8.18
CA HIS A 14 -36.00 -10.83 -6.75
C HIS A 14 -37.28 -10.08 -6.37
N VAL A 15 -38.20 -10.75 -5.67
CA VAL A 15 -39.56 -10.27 -5.36
C VAL A 15 -39.59 -8.89 -4.68
N LYS A 16 -38.64 -8.61 -3.76
CA LYS A 16 -38.58 -7.33 -3.01
C LYS A 16 -37.63 -6.29 -3.60
N ARG A 17 -36.78 -6.65 -4.58
CA ARG A 17 -35.72 -5.78 -5.13
C ARG A 17 -35.62 -6.03 -6.63
N SER A 18 -36.46 -5.33 -7.41
CA SER A 18 -36.59 -5.49 -8.86
C SER A 18 -35.28 -5.33 -9.64
N ASN A 19 -34.30 -4.60 -9.09
CA ASN A 19 -32.98 -4.40 -9.68
C ASN A 19 -32.05 -5.63 -9.55
N ARG A 20 -32.42 -6.64 -8.74
CA ARG A 20 -31.64 -7.87 -8.56
C ARG A 20 -32.19 -8.98 -9.45
N MET A 21 -31.34 -9.46 -10.33
CA MET A 21 -31.63 -10.49 -11.32
C MET A 21 -30.65 -11.65 -11.19
N GLN A 22 -31.16 -12.85 -11.42
CA GLN A 22 -30.39 -14.08 -11.46
C GLN A 22 -30.76 -14.84 -12.74
N VAL A 23 -29.75 -15.28 -13.47
CA VAL A 23 -29.91 -16.12 -14.67
C VAL A 23 -29.42 -17.50 -14.33
N VAL A 24 -30.24 -18.51 -14.60
CA VAL A 24 -29.90 -19.93 -14.44
C VAL A 24 -30.01 -20.59 -15.79
N VAL A 25 -28.92 -21.23 -16.21
CA VAL A 25 -28.83 -21.99 -17.46
C VAL A 25 -28.63 -23.45 -17.10
N SER A 26 -29.56 -24.30 -17.55
CA SER A 26 -29.52 -25.75 -17.38
C SER A 26 -29.46 -26.45 -18.74
N CYS A 27 -28.68 -27.54 -18.80
CA CYS A 27 -28.57 -28.39 -19.99
C CYS A 27 -29.28 -29.71 -19.73
N ASP A 28 -30.19 -30.13 -20.62
CA ASP A 28 -31.08 -31.29 -20.44
C ASP A 28 -30.37 -32.65 -20.22
N ASN A 29 -29.06 -32.76 -20.51
CA ASN A 29 -28.31 -34.01 -20.39
C ASN A 29 -27.50 -34.15 -19.09
N ASN A 30 -27.47 -33.14 -18.21
CA ASN A 30 -26.65 -33.19 -17.00
C ASN A 30 -27.27 -32.33 -15.87
N ASP A 31 -28.25 -32.89 -15.15
CA ASP A 31 -28.84 -32.25 -13.95
C ASP A 31 -27.80 -31.92 -12.87
N LYS A 32 -26.61 -32.52 -12.95
CA LYS A 32 -25.51 -32.32 -12.01
C LYS A 32 -24.88 -30.93 -12.06
N VAL A 33 -25.02 -30.16 -13.15
CA VAL A 33 -24.35 -28.87 -13.32
C VAL A 33 -25.32 -27.78 -13.77
N LYS A 34 -25.53 -26.78 -12.91
CA LYS A 34 -26.36 -25.59 -13.19
C LYS A 34 -25.46 -24.37 -13.28
N PHE A 35 -25.55 -23.61 -14.36
CA PHE A 35 -24.80 -22.36 -14.48
C PHE A 35 -25.62 -21.21 -13.95
N VAL A 36 -25.10 -20.49 -12.96
CA VAL A 36 -25.81 -19.41 -12.28
C VAL A 36 -25.04 -18.11 -12.41
N GLY A 37 -25.71 -17.06 -12.88
CA GLY A 37 -25.16 -15.70 -12.91
C GLY A 37 -26.04 -14.73 -12.16
N THR A 38 -25.42 -13.79 -11.45
CA THR A 38 -26.12 -12.80 -10.61
C THR A 38 -25.58 -11.40 -10.87
N ASN A 39 -26.46 -10.39 -10.91
CA ASN A 39 -26.05 -8.99 -11.05
C ASN A 39 -25.81 -8.26 -9.71
N CYS A 40 -25.90 -8.96 -8.58
CA CYS A 40 -25.89 -8.34 -7.24
C CYS A 40 -24.89 -8.97 -6.25
N SER A 41 -24.02 -9.85 -6.75
CA SER A 41 -22.91 -10.44 -5.99
C SER A 41 -21.68 -10.58 -6.88
N GLY A 42 -20.49 -10.62 -6.25
CA GLY A 42 -19.22 -10.77 -6.94
C GLY A 42 -18.84 -9.57 -7.80
N GLU A 43 -18.16 -9.82 -8.91
CA GLU A 43 -17.63 -8.82 -9.85
C GLU A 43 -18.72 -7.91 -10.46
N ALA A 44 -19.98 -8.36 -10.49
CA ALA A 44 -21.12 -7.54 -10.95
C ALA A 44 -21.47 -6.36 -10.03
N THR A 45 -20.90 -6.31 -8.81
CA THR A 45 -21.02 -5.17 -7.88
C THR A 45 -19.87 -4.17 -7.99
N ALA A 46 -18.84 -4.49 -8.77
CA ALA A 46 -17.73 -3.57 -9.04
C ALA A 46 -18.16 -2.44 -10.00
N GLN A 47 -17.45 -1.31 -9.94
CA GLN A 47 -17.73 -0.16 -10.80
C GLN A 47 -17.48 -0.54 -12.26
N GLN A 48 -18.55 -0.59 -13.07
CA GLN A 48 -18.44 -0.95 -14.48
C GLN A 48 -17.80 0.20 -15.28
N VAL A 49 -16.58 -0.02 -15.75
CA VAL A 49 -15.79 0.93 -16.55
C VAL A 49 -15.97 0.73 -18.07
N CYS A 50 -16.70 -0.30 -18.50
CA CYS A 50 -16.90 -0.62 -19.92
C CYS A 50 -18.40 -0.61 -20.29
N SER A 51 -18.74 -0.07 -21.46
CA SER A 51 -20.07 -0.14 -22.07
C SER A 51 -20.05 -1.10 -23.26
N TYR A 52 -21.10 -1.92 -23.40
CA TYR A 52 -21.22 -2.93 -24.44
C TYR A 52 -22.44 -2.67 -25.32
N SER A 53 -22.32 -2.95 -26.61
CA SER A 53 -23.40 -2.84 -27.59
C SER A 53 -23.39 -4.03 -28.54
N LEU A 54 -24.56 -4.56 -28.87
CA LEU A 54 -24.73 -5.62 -29.85
C LEU A 54 -25.00 -5.01 -31.24
N GLY A 55 -24.14 -5.32 -32.21
CA GLY A 55 -24.34 -4.93 -33.61
C GLY A 55 -24.90 -6.10 -34.42
N VAL A 56 -26.05 -5.91 -35.08
CA VAL A 56 -26.59 -6.84 -36.08
C VAL A 56 -26.47 -6.18 -37.45
N LEU A 57 -25.57 -6.71 -38.28
CA LEU A 57 -25.34 -6.25 -39.65
C LEU A 57 -26.14 -7.11 -40.62
N ASP A 58 -27.01 -6.48 -41.39
CA ASP A 58 -27.62 -7.12 -42.55
C ASP A 58 -26.71 -6.91 -43.77
N LYS A 59 -26.21 -8.02 -44.32
CA LYS A 59 -25.22 -8.00 -45.41
C LYS A 59 -25.83 -7.62 -46.77
N GLU A 60 -27.13 -7.84 -46.95
CA GLU A 60 -27.82 -7.55 -48.22
C GLU A 60 -28.22 -6.08 -48.31
N THR A 61 -28.65 -5.49 -47.19
CA THR A 61 -29.08 -4.09 -47.13
C THR A 61 -27.97 -3.13 -46.69
N GLY A 62 -26.85 -3.64 -46.15
CA GLY A 62 -25.72 -2.84 -45.66
C GLY A 62 -26.01 -2.05 -44.38
N VAL A 63 -27.14 -2.32 -43.72
CA VAL A 63 -27.58 -1.59 -42.52
C VAL A 63 -27.10 -2.29 -41.25
N LEU A 64 -26.37 -1.55 -40.42
CA LEU A 64 -25.95 -1.99 -39.08
C LEU A 64 -26.92 -1.46 -38.02
N LYS A 65 -27.60 -2.37 -37.31
CA LYS A 65 -28.42 -2.03 -36.14
C LYS A 65 -27.60 -2.24 -34.87
N ILE A 66 -27.38 -1.18 -34.10
CA ILE A 66 -26.65 -1.22 -32.83
C ILE A 66 -27.65 -1.14 -31.68
N LEU A 67 -27.64 -2.14 -30.81
CA LEU A 67 -28.44 -2.20 -29.59
C LEU A 67 -27.52 -2.06 -28.36
N PRO A 68 -27.57 -0.95 -27.61
CA PRO A 68 -26.78 -0.81 -26.39
C PRO A 68 -27.27 -1.80 -25.33
N ILE A 69 -26.32 -2.48 -24.66
CA ILE A 69 -26.62 -3.42 -23.58
C ILE A 69 -26.44 -2.67 -22.26
N GLU A 70 -27.47 -2.62 -21.44
CA GLU A 70 -27.34 -2.02 -20.10
C GLU A 70 -26.35 -2.85 -19.25
N SER A 71 -25.45 -2.14 -18.58
CA SER A 71 -24.47 -2.63 -17.62
C SER A 71 -24.98 -3.69 -16.65
N ASN A 72 -26.19 -3.53 -16.12
CA ASN A 72 -26.83 -4.43 -15.15
C ASN A 72 -27.44 -5.70 -15.78
N LYS A 73 -27.35 -5.87 -17.11
CA LYS A 73 -27.90 -7.00 -17.89
C LYS A 73 -26.80 -7.93 -18.45
N ILE A 74 -25.54 -7.74 -18.06
CA ILE A 74 -24.43 -8.65 -18.39
C ILE A 74 -24.19 -9.57 -17.19
N PHE A 75 -24.26 -10.88 -17.42
CA PHE A 75 -24.14 -11.89 -16.37
C PHE A 75 -22.93 -12.78 -16.62
N ARG A 76 -22.03 -12.86 -15.64
CA ARG A 76 -21.00 -13.91 -15.59
C ARG A 76 -21.64 -15.16 -15.00
N LEU A 77 -21.57 -16.27 -15.73
CA LEU A 77 -22.13 -17.55 -15.31
C LEU A 77 -21.07 -18.37 -14.57
N GLU A 78 -21.42 -18.89 -13.39
CA GLU A 78 -20.58 -19.79 -12.61
C GLU A 78 -21.22 -21.19 -12.53
N PRO A 79 -20.45 -22.28 -12.73
CA PRO A 79 -20.97 -23.63 -12.59
C PRO A 79 -21.24 -23.96 -11.12
N ARG A 80 -22.44 -24.46 -10.83
CA ARG A 80 -22.82 -25.03 -9.52
C ARG A 80 -23.14 -26.50 -9.70
N PHE A 81 -22.57 -27.33 -8.82
CA PHE A 81 -22.77 -28.77 -8.79
C PHE A 81 -23.79 -29.14 -7.71
N ASP A 82 -24.68 -30.10 -7.99
CA ASP A 82 -25.75 -30.51 -7.05
C ASP A 82 -25.22 -31.11 -5.72
N ASP A 83 -23.93 -31.44 -5.62
CA ASP A 83 -23.30 -31.95 -4.39
C ASP A 83 -22.98 -30.84 -3.35
N GLU A 84 -23.15 -29.55 -3.70
CA GLU A 84 -23.06 -28.45 -2.73
C GLU A 84 -24.43 -28.05 -2.19
N VAL A 85 -25.16 -29.01 -1.61
CA VAL A 85 -26.27 -28.68 -0.69
C VAL A 85 -25.68 -28.30 0.67
N LYS A 86 -25.15 -27.08 0.76
CA LYS A 86 -25.34 -26.32 2.01
C LYS A 86 -26.71 -25.66 1.88
N ARG A 87 -27.71 -26.27 2.53
CA ARG A 87 -29.05 -25.70 2.70
C ARG A 87 -28.90 -24.26 3.18
N ALA A 88 -29.29 -23.31 2.34
CA ALA A 88 -29.40 -21.91 2.72
C ALA A 88 -30.72 -21.60 3.45
N ASP A 89 -31.60 -22.58 3.63
CA ASP A 89 -32.89 -22.40 4.31
C ASP A 89 -33.22 -23.65 5.15
N GLU A 90 -32.68 -23.70 6.36
CA GLU A 90 -33.25 -24.40 7.51
C GLU A 90 -32.64 -23.75 8.75
N ILE A 91 -33.39 -22.87 9.39
CA ILE A 91 -33.08 -22.31 10.71
C ILE A 91 -33.38 -23.45 11.70
N PRO A 92 -32.39 -24.09 12.36
CA PRO A 92 -32.71 -24.85 13.55
C PRO A 92 -33.02 -23.85 14.66
N LYS A 93 -34.11 -24.10 15.39
CA LYS A 93 -34.34 -23.47 16.68
C LYS A 93 -33.18 -23.87 17.60
N VAL A 94 -32.18 -22.99 17.69
CA VAL A 94 -31.08 -23.08 18.63
C VAL A 94 -31.30 -21.97 19.66
N ASP A 95 -31.17 -22.36 20.92
CA ASP A 95 -31.53 -21.62 22.12
C ASP A 95 -31.20 -20.12 22.09
N GLU A 96 -32.17 -19.29 22.51
CA GLU A 96 -32.14 -17.82 22.58
C GLU A 96 -31.02 -17.22 23.47
N ALA A 97 -30.12 -18.04 24.01
CA ALA A 97 -28.97 -17.61 24.80
C ALA A 97 -27.69 -17.41 23.98
N GLU A 98 -27.56 -18.03 22.80
CA GLU A 98 -26.34 -17.93 21.97
C GLU A 98 -26.39 -16.81 20.91
N GLU A 99 -27.59 -16.47 20.42
CA GLU A 99 -27.74 -15.45 19.36
C GLU A 99 -27.49 -14.00 19.83
N LYS A 100 -27.53 -13.74 21.15
CA LYS A 100 -27.19 -12.42 21.71
C LYS A 100 -25.69 -12.15 21.75
N LYS A 101 -24.83 -13.17 21.72
CA LYS A 101 -23.35 -12.99 21.75
C LYS A 101 -22.76 -12.66 20.39
N GLU A 102 -23.39 -13.11 19.31
CA GLU A 102 -22.88 -12.87 17.95
C GLU A 102 -23.36 -11.51 17.40
N LYS A 103 -24.58 -11.09 17.74
CA LYS A 103 -25.13 -9.78 17.35
C LYS A 103 -24.52 -8.58 18.11
N THR A 104 -23.83 -8.80 19.23
CA THR A 104 -23.06 -7.73 19.91
C THR A 104 -21.67 -7.50 19.31
N PHE A 105 -21.21 -8.34 18.38
CA PHE A 105 -19.89 -8.17 17.75
C PHE A 105 -19.89 -7.17 16.58
N GLN A 106 -21.04 -6.91 15.96
CA GLN A 106 -21.13 -5.99 14.82
C GLN A 106 -21.46 -4.53 15.19
N PHE A 107 -21.71 -4.23 16.48
CA PHE A 107 -21.99 -2.88 16.98
C PHE A 107 -21.16 -2.51 18.22
N SER A 108 -19.92 -2.99 18.26
CA SER A 108 -19.08 -2.85 19.44
C SER A 108 -17.93 -1.87 19.19
N THR A 109 -17.77 -0.90 20.09
CA THR A 109 -16.65 0.05 20.05
C THR A 109 -15.31 -0.69 20.15
N LYS A 110 -14.25 -0.13 19.53
CA LYS A 110 -12.86 -0.64 19.43
C LYS A 110 -12.24 -1.22 20.73
N LYS A 111 -12.88 -1.02 21.88
CA LYS A 111 -12.51 -1.54 23.19
C LYS A 111 -12.86 -3.03 23.38
N SER A 112 -14.01 -3.50 22.89
CA SER A 112 -14.46 -4.90 23.08
C SER A 112 -13.75 -5.91 22.17
N GLU A 113 -13.40 -5.51 20.94
CA GLU A 113 -12.56 -6.32 20.04
C GLU A 113 -11.17 -6.60 20.64
N ARG A 114 -10.60 -5.61 21.34
CA ARG A 114 -9.31 -5.75 22.01
C ARG A 114 -9.37 -6.70 23.21
N THR A 115 -10.47 -6.71 23.96
CA THR A 115 -10.68 -7.67 25.05
C THR A 115 -10.92 -9.09 24.52
N ALA A 116 -11.73 -9.27 23.47
CA ALA A 116 -11.96 -10.58 22.86
C ALA A 116 -10.68 -11.16 22.23
N LYS A 117 -9.85 -10.34 21.56
CA LYS A 117 -8.53 -10.76 21.08
C LYS A 117 -7.58 -11.14 22.21
N LYS A 118 -7.60 -10.41 23.33
CA LYS A 118 -6.80 -10.77 24.53
C LYS A 118 -7.27 -12.08 25.15
N GLU A 119 -8.57 -12.35 25.20
CA GLU A 119 -9.12 -13.55 25.80
C GLU A 119 -8.84 -14.81 24.96
N LYS A 120 -8.93 -14.71 23.63
CA LYS A 120 -8.50 -15.80 22.72
C LYS A 120 -7.00 -16.10 22.82
N ALA A 121 -6.16 -15.07 22.99
CA ALA A 121 -4.72 -15.25 23.19
C ALA A 121 -4.36 -15.88 24.55
N LEU A 122 -5.22 -15.72 25.57
CA LEU A 122 -5.07 -16.36 26.88
C LEU A 122 -5.43 -17.85 26.84
N ARG A 123 -6.45 -18.25 26.07
CA ARG A 123 -6.87 -19.66 25.95
C ARG A 123 -5.90 -20.52 25.12
N ALA A 124 -5.20 -19.94 24.15
CA ALA A 124 -4.20 -20.64 23.34
C ALA A 124 -2.91 -21.03 24.11
N ASN A 125 -2.72 -20.52 25.33
CA ASN A 125 -1.52 -20.80 26.15
C ASN A 125 -1.71 -21.94 27.18
N HIS A 126 -2.85 -22.64 27.17
CA HIS A 126 -3.17 -23.64 28.22
C HIS A 126 -3.13 -25.11 27.73
N ASP A 127 -2.54 -25.43 26.58
CA ASP A 127 -2.40 -26.82 26.14
C ASP A 127 -0.93 -27.29 26.10
N PRO A 128 -0.43 -28.00 27.14
CA PRO A 128 0.97 -28.39 27.26
C PRO A 128 1.42 -29.47 26.25
N LYS A 129 0.50 -30.11 25.52
CA LYS A 129 0.83 -31.13 24.51
C LYS A 129 1.22 -30.58 23.13
N ALA A 130 0.85 -29.34 22.80
CA ALA A 130 1.13 -28.75 21.48
C ALA A 130 2.53 -28.11 21.37
N GLN A 131 3.23 -27.92 22.50
CA GLN A 131 4.51 -27.21 22.55
C GLN A 131 5.73 -28.12 22.34
N ALA A 132 5.62 -29.41 22.65
CA ALA A 132 6.71 -30.37 22.46
C ALA A 132 6.90 -30.77 20.98
N ASP A 133 5.81 -30.78 20.20
CA ASP A 133 5.80 -31.28 18.83
C ASP A 133 6.25 -30.24 17.78
N LEU A 134 6.29 -28.96 18.18
CA LEU A 134 6.80 -27.85 17.36
C LEU A 134 8.31 -27.66 17.54
N ASN A 135 8.85 -27.92 18.74
CA ASN A 135 10.28 -27.78 19.00
C ASN A 135 11.11 -28.91 18.37
N SER A 136 10.56 -30.12 18.22
CA SER A 136 11.23 -31.22 17.52
C SER A 136 11.34 -30.97 16.02
N LYS A 137 10.33 -30.36 15.39
CA LYS A 137 10.28 -30.10 13.95
C LYS A 137 11.14 -28.89 13.50
N MET A 138 11.57 -28.03 14.42
CA MET A 138 12.47 -26.90 14.11
C MET A 138 13.96 -27.28 14.11
N ALA A 139 14.34 -28.44 14.64
CA ALA A 139 15.73 -28.88 14.70
C ALA A 139 16.25 -29.41 13.34
N ASP A 140 15.36 -29.87 12.45
CA ASP A 140 15.75 -30.56 11.20
C ASP A 140 15.76 -29.65 9.94
N ALA A 141 15.42 -28.37 10.05
CA ALA A 141 15.39 -27.48 8.90
C ALA A 141 16.76 -26.81 8.64
N LYS A 142 17.61 -27.49 7.88
CA LYS A 142 18.89 -27.00 7.37
C LYS A 142 18.65 -25.73 6.51
N VAL A 143 19.09 -24.58 7.02
CA VAL A 143 18.83 -23.24 6.44
C VAL A 143 19.55 -23.07 5.10
N ASN A 144 18.77 -22.88 4.03
CA ASN A 144 19.28 -22.57 2.68
C ASN A 144 19.54 -21.06 2.56
N ALA A 145 20.79 -20.67 2.26
CA ALA A 145 21.25 -19.27 2.23
C ALA A 145 20.45 -18.33 1.28
N LYS A 146 19.79 -18.88 0.25
CA LYS A 146 18.92 -18.09 -0.66
C LYS A 146 17.59 -17.67 -0.04
N ALA A 147 17.10 -18.38 0.99
CA ALA A 147 15.87 -18.01 1.70
C ALA A 147 16.09 -16.85 2.70
N LEU A 148 17.33 -16.64 3.14
CA LEU A 148 17.71 -15.54 4.03
C LEU A 148 17.63 -14.18 3.34
N GLU A 149 18.08 -14.05 2.08
CA GLU A 149 17.97 -12.77 1.34
C GLU A 149 16.51 -12.39 1.03
N VAL A 150 15.68 -13.36 0.64
CA VAL A 150 14.23 -13.14 0.44
C VAL A 150 13.56 -12.78 1.78
N GLY A 151 13.95 -13.44 2.88
CA GLY A 151 13.50 -13.15 4.23
C GLY A 151 13.82 -11.72 4.71
N VAL A 152 15.02 -11.22 4.42
CA VAL A 152 15.44 -9.84 4.73
C VAL A 152 14.64 -8.82 3.91
N ALA A 153 14.37 -9.08 2.63
CA ALA A 153 13.51 -8.23 1.81
C ALA A 153 12.04 -8.20 2.29
N THR A 154 11.48 -9.33 2.75
CA THR A 154 10.14 -9.39 3.35
C THR A 154 10.05 -8.81 4.76
N THR A 155 11.14 -8.79 5.54
CA THR A 155 11.16 -8.18 6.87
C THR A 155 11.49 -6.69 6.84
N SER A 156 12.25 -6.21 5.85
CA SER A 156 12.49 -4.78 5.61
C SER A 156 11.22 -4.06 5.11
N SER A 157 10.45 -4.72 4.24
CA SER A 157 9.15 -4.19 3.79
C SER A 157 8.11 -4.17 4.92
N ALA A 158 8.16 -5.13 5.85
CA ALA A 158 7.34 -5.12 7.07
C ALA A 158 7.72 -4.00 8.07
N ARG A 159 8.88 -3.34 7.91
CA ARG A 159 9.36 -2.28 8.80
C ARG A 159 9.35 -0.89 8.18
N ASN A 160 8.87 -0.74 6.94
CA ASN A 160 8.84 0.54 6.22
C ASN A 160 10.24 1.19 6.09
N ILE A 161 11.30 0.38 5.90
CA ILE A 161 12.69 0.86 5.82
C ILE A 161 13.16 0.87 4.34
N PRO A 162 13.77 1.97 3.86
CA PRO A 162 14.40 2.01 2.54
C PRO A 162 15.54 0.98 2.38
N PRO A 163 16.00 0.71 1.13
CA PRO A 163 17.13 -0.17 0.88
C PRO A 163 18.36 0.24 1.69
N HIS A 164 18.85 -0.68 2.51
CA HIS A 164 19.95 -0.44 3.44
C HIS A 164 20.95 -1.59 3.44
N ASP A 165 22.15 -1.33 3.95
CA ASP A 165 23.20 -2.31 4.12
C ASP A 165 23.59 -2.43 5.61
N LEU A 166 23.26 -3.58 6.20
CA LEU A 166 23.58 -3.90 7.60
C LEU A 166 25.07 -4.07 7.86
N SER A 167 25.85 -4.39 6.83
CA SER A 167 27.29 -4.61 6.94
C SER A 167 28.09 -3.31 6.85
N ALA A 168 27.43 -2.17 6.63
CA ALA A 168 28.06 -0.88 6.50
C ALA A 168 28.80 -0.47 7.77
N THR A 169 30.12 -0.33 7.65
CA THR A 169 31.00 0.19 8.70
C THR A 169 30.98 1.72 8.79
N ILE A 170 30.39 2.39 7.80
CA ILE A 170 30.39 3.84 7.63
C ILE A 170 28.94 4.32 7.38
N PRO A 171 28.46 5.43 7.99
CA PRO A 171 27.08 5.89 7.83
C PRO A 171 26.69 6.16 6.37
N GLN A 172 27.63 6.64 5.56
CA GLN A 172 27.46 6.85 4.11
C GLN A 172 27.03 5.58 3.36
N GLN A 173 27.51 4.40 3.79
CA GLN A 173 27.23 3.13 3.14
C GLN A 173 25.98 2.44 3.67
N ALA A 174 25.46 2.89 4.82
CA ALA A 174 24.27 2.35 5.46
C ALA A 174 23.04 2.43 4.56
N TYR A 175 22.92 3.54 3.82
CA TYR A 175 21.83 3.81 2.88
C TYR A 175 22.42 4.20 1.51
N PRO A 176 22.71 3.22 0.64
CA PRO A 176 23.32 3.50 -0.65
C PRO A 176 22.39 4.33 -1.54
N LEU A 177 22.83 5.52 -1.93
CA LEU A 177 22.02 6.45 -2.74
C LEU A 177 21.60 5.86 -4.08
N GLU A 178 22.46 5.07 -4.74
CA GLU A 178 22.16 4.40 -6.01
C GLU A 178 20.98 3.41 -5.93
N LYS A 179 20.69 2.88 -4.73
CA LYS A 179 19.54 1.99 -4.49
C LYS A 179 18.25 2.77 -4.20
N ILE A 180 18.37 4.05 -3.86
CA ILE A 180 17.24 4.95 -3.59
C ILE A 180 16.84 5.69 -4.87
N ILE A 181 17.81 6.34 -5.51
CA ILE A 181 17.67 7.06 -6.78
C ILE A 181 18.40 6.27 -7.87
N LEU A 182 17.64 5.70 -8.81
CA LEU A 182 18.20 4.87 -9.88
C LEU A 182 18.95 5.72 -10.89
N LYS A 183 19.99 5.17 -11.53
CA LYS A 183 20.86 5.89 -12.49
C LYS A 183 20.10 6.60 -13.64
N GLY A 184 18.98 6.04 -14.08
CA GLY A 184 18.12 6.66 -15.11
C GLY A 184 17.31 7.87 -14.63
N GLU A 185 17.11 8.02 -13.31
CA GLU A 185 16.25 9.05 -12.71
C GLU A 185 16.97 10.39 -12.59
N TRP A 186 18.28 10.39 -12.43
CA TRP A 186 19.12 11.59 -12.24
C TRP A 186 18.93 12.64 -13.33
N ARG A 187 18.64 12.22 -14.56
CA ARG A 187 18.39 13.14 -15.69
C ARG A 187 17.11 13.96 -15.55
N TYR A 188 16.18 13.53 -14.70
CA TYR A 188 14.89 14.15 -14.48
C TYR A 188 14.82 14.96 -13.17
N LEU A 189 15.93 15.06 -12.45
CA LEU A 189 16.05 15.72 -11.13
C LEU A 189 16.91 16.99 -11.20
N LEU A 190 16.90 17.67 -12.34
CA LEU A 190 17.75 18.84 -12.60
C LEU A 190 17.03 20.16 -12.37
N ASP A 191 15.76 20.16 -11.98
CA ASP A 191 14.93 21.37 -11.81
C ASP A 191 15.59 22.41 -10.88
N ILE A 192 16.07 21.99 -9.72
CA ILE A 192 16.74 22.90 -8.78
C ILE A 192 18.07 23.41 -9.34
N ALA A 193 18.84 22.55 -10.00
CA ALA A 193 20.12 22.95 -10.60
C ALA A 193 19.91 23.97 -11.74
N GLU A 194 18.90 23.76 -12.57
CA GLU A 194 18.52 24.66 -13.66
C GLU A 194 18.03 26.02 -13.12
N ILE A 195 17.18 26.03 -12.09
CA ILE A 195 16.70 27.26 -11.45
C ILE A 195 17.85 28.10 -10.88
N LEU A 196 18.83 27.44 -10.23
CA LEU A 196 20.00 28.13 -9.69
C LEU A 196 20.90 28.69 -10.79
N GLN A 197 21.08 27.95 -11.90
CA GLN A 197 21.82 28.44 -13.07
C GLN A 197 21.14 29.64 -13.73
N GLU A 198 19.80 29.68 -13.73
CA GLU A 198 19.02 30.83 -14.22
C GLU A 198 19.02 32.03 -13.25
N GLY A 199 19.64 31.91 -12.07
CA GLY A 199 19.69 32.97 -11.05
C GLY A 199 18.34 33.24 -10.38
N LYS A 200 17.41 32.29 -10.44
CA LYS A 200 16.11 32.40 -9.78
C LYS A 200 16.18 31.93 -8.33
N ASN A 201 15.42 32.58 -7.46
CA ASN A 201 15.36 32.24 -6.05
C ASN A 201 14.38 31.09 -5.78
N ILE A 202 14.80 30.17 -4.91
CA ILE A 202 13.99 29.06 -4.41
C ILE A 202 13.24 29.51 -3.16
N THR A 203 11.93 29.73 -3.30
CA THR A 203 11.09 30.25 -2.22
C THR A 203 10.33 29.15 -1.46
N PRO A 204 10.03 29.34 -0.16
CA PRO A 204 9.25 28.40 0.66
C PRO A 204 7.81 28.17 0.16
N GLU A 205 7.30 29.02 -0.74
CA GLU A 205 5.98 28.84 -1.35
C GLU A 205 5.97 27.67 -2.35
N SER A 206 7.09 27.46 -3.04
CA SER A 206 7.21 26.46 -4.10
C SER A 206 7.94 25.20 -3.61
N TYR A 207 8.95 25.38 -2.76
CA TYR A 207 9.83 24.32 -2.28
C TYR A 207 9.74 24.12 -0.76
N PRO A 208 10.08 22.92 -0.25
CA PRO A 208 10.11 22.65 1.18
C PRO A 208 11.09 23.58 1.92
N VAL A 209 10.73 24.00 3.14
CA VAL A 209 11.54 24.85 4.02
C VAL A 209 12.91 24.22 4.25
N PHE A 210 12.97 22.89 4.42
CA PHE A 210 14.23 22.15 4.56
C PHE A 210 15.19 22.40 3.38
N VAL A 211 14.65 22.43 2.15
CA VAL A 211 15.44 22.66 0.93
C VAL A 211 15.89 24.11 0.87
N CYS A 212 14.99 25.07 1.10
CA CYS A 212 15.30 26.50 1.13
C CYS A 212 16.42 26.82 2.14
N ASN A 213 16.33 26.25 3.35
CA ASN A 213 17.31 26.50 4.41
C ASN A 213 18.70 25.92 4.11
N ARG A 214 18.83 24.96 3.18
CA ARG A 214 20.10 24.24 2.91
C ARG A 214 20.61 24.42 1.48
N ILE A 215 19.95 25.25 0.69
CA ILE A 215 20.30 25.50 -0.70
C ILE A 215 21.73 26.02 -0.85
N TYR A 216 22.19 26.83 0.10
CA TYR A 216 23.54 27.39 0.14
C TYR A 216 24.66 26.32 0.15
N LYS A 217 24.37 25.10 0.62
CA LYS A 217 25.33 23.98 0.60
C LYS A 217 25.72 23.55 -0.81
N ILE A 218 24.90 23.86 -1.81
CA ILE A 218 25.22 23.59 -3.21
C ILE A 218 26.40 24.46 -3.63
N ASP A 219 26.43 25.72 -3.21
CA ASP A 219 27.49 26.69 -3.53
C ASP A 219 28.81 26.40 -2.79
N GLU A 220 28.74 25.74 -1.63
CA GLU A 220 29.92 25.32 -0.85
C GLU A 220 30.69 24.14 -1.49
N VAL A 221 30.06 23.44 -2.44
CA VAL A 221 30.52 22.15 -2.96
C VAL A 221 30.88 22.27 -4.44
N LYS A 222 31.79 21.42 -4.93
CA LYS A 222 32.24 21.41 -6.33
C LYS A 222 31.29 20.65 -7.25
N ASP A 223 31.07 21.21 -8.44
CA ASP A 223 30.39 20.70 -9.64
C ASP A 223 29.60 19.38 -9.49
N GLU A 224 30.26 18.22 -9.53
CA GLU A 224 29.57 16.92 -9.52
C GLU A 224 28.75 16.69 -8.24
N LYS A 225 29.32 17.01 -7.08
CA LYS A 225 28.64 16.86 -5.79
C LYS A 225 27.58 17.93 -5.59
N ALA A 226 27.79 19.14 -6.14
CA ALA A 226 26.78 20.19 -6.14
C ALA A 226 25.55 19.75 -6.95
N ARG A 227 25.78 19.14 -8.12
CA ARG A 227 24.72 18.52 -8.94
C ARG A 227 24.03 17.37 -8.21
N GLU A 228 24.80 16.53 -7.53
CA GLU A 228 24.25 15.42 -6.73
C GLU A 228 23.30 15.94 -5.63
N LEU A 229 23.73 16.95 -4.88
CA LEU A 229 22.92 17.61 -3.85
C LEU A 229 21.64 18.24 -4.43
N ALA A 230 21.74 18.96 -5.54
CA ALA A 230 20.59 19.53 -6.24
C ALA A 230 19.57 18.44 -6.63
N CYS A 231 20.04 17.30 -7.15
CA CYS A 231 19.18 16.16 -7.47
C CYS A 231 18.52 15.54 -6.24
N ILE A 232 19.24 15.45 -5.11
CA ILE A 232 18.66 14.96 -3.85
C ILE A 232 17.56 15.90 -3.36
N TYR A 233 17.78 17.22 -3.38
CA TYR A 233 16.77 18.20 -3.00
C TYR A 233 15.53 18.15 -3.89
N SER A 234 15.74 18.00 -5.21
CA SER A 234 14.67 17.81 -6.18
C SER A 234 13.82 16.59 -5.84
N TYR A 235 14.49 15.46 -5.53
CA TYR A 235 13.82 14.23 -5.17
C TYR A 235 13.03 14.34 -3.85
N ILE A 236 13.58 15.03 -2.84
CA ILE A 236 12.88 15.33 -1.58
C ILE A 236 11.61 16.14 -1.86
N ASN A 237 11.70 17.20 -2.68
CA ASN A 237 10.54 18.00 -3.08
C ASN A 237 9.48 17.12 -3.75
N HIS A 238 9.85 16.29 -4.73
CA HIS A 238 8.94 15.38 -5.40
C HIS A 238 8.24 14.40 -4.43
N LEU A 239 8.95 13.80 -3.47
CA LEU A 239 8.36 12.90 -2.48
C LEU A 239 7.34 13.62 -1.57
N ILE A 240 7.66 14.82 -1.09
CA ILE A 240 6.78 15.62 -0.22
C ILE A 240 5.53 16.04 -0.99
N LYS A 241 5.69 16.55 -2.22
CA LYS A 241 4.56 16.92 -3.09
C LYS A 241 3.69 15.72 -3.44
N PHE A 242 4.29 14.54 -3.64
CA PHE A 242 3.54 13.30 -3.86
C PHE A 242 2.72 12.93 -2.62
N LYS A 243 3.31 12.96 -1.42
CA LYS A 243 2.59 12.74 -0.16
C LYS A 243 1.41 13.72 -0.01
N ASP A 244 1.63 15.00 -0.27
CA ASP A 244 0.61 16.04 -0.15
C ASP A 244 -0.53 15.83 -1.14
N LYS A 245 -0.24 15.42 -2.39
CA LYS A 245 -1.24 15.09 -3.41
C LYS A 245 -2.19 13.96 -2.96
N HIS A 246 -1.71 13.04 -2.13
CA HIS A 246 -2.48 11.93 -1.59
C HIS A 246 -3.03 12.20 -0.17
N SER A 247 -2.87 13.42 0.34
CA SER A 247 -3.44 13.86 1.62
C SER A 247 -4.82 14.48 1.43
N MET A 248 -5.65 14.45 2.47
CA MET A 248 -6.97 15.10 2.48
C MET A 248 -6.93 16.62 2.41
N ASP A 249 -5.80 17.18 2.83
CA ASP A 249 -5.56 18.61 3.00
C ASP A 249 -4.91 19.23 1.74
N GLY A 250 -4.81 18.45 0.67
CA GLY A 250 -3.85 18.63 -0.40
C GLY A 250 -4.42 19.17 -1.70
N PHE A 251 -4.69 20.47 -1.75
CA PHE A 251 -4.84 21.14 -3.06
C PHE A 251 -3.89 22.32 -3.29
N SER A 252 -3.25 22.97 -2.32
CA SER A 252 -2.37 24.13 -2.64
C SER A 252 -0.94 23.75 -3.05
N SER A 253 -0.27 22.91 -2.26
CA SER A 253 1.16 22.59 -2.42
C SER A 253 1.53 21.90 -3.76
N PRO A 254 0.78 20.89 -4.26
CA PRO A 254 1.13 20.20 -5.51
C PRO A 254 0.49 20.79 -6.78
N LYS A 255 -0.35 21.84 -6.67
CA LYS A 255 -1.18 22.37 -7.78
C LYS A 255 -0.38 22.78 -9.02
N HIS A 256 0.80 23.34 -8.80
CA HIS A 256 1.69 23.85 -9.85
C HIS A 256 2.97 23.02 -9.97
N HIS A 257 3.03 21.86 -9.29
CA HIS A 257 4.21 21.02 -9.27
C HIS A 257 4.23 20.08 -10.48
N THR A 258 5.25 20.20 -11.32
CA THR A 258 5.46 19.32 -12.47
C THR A 258 6.20 18.06 -12.01
N PHE A 259 5.53 16.91 -12.11
CA PHE A 259 6.17 15.62 -11.84
C PHE A 259 6.75 15.04 -13.14
N PRO A 260 8.04 14.62 -13.14
CA PRO A 260 8.54 13.76 -14.19
C PRO A 260 7.73 12.46 -14.27
N ASN A 261 7.37 12.03 -15.49
CA ASN A 261 6.54 10.84 -15.71
C ASN A 261 7.15 9.58 -15.08
N ILE A 262 8.48 9.44 -15.16
CA ILE A 262 9.19 8.28 -14.60
C ILE A 262 9.10 8.21 -13.07
N LEU A 263 9.17 9.36 -12.39
CA LEU A 263 9.01 9.44 -10.94
C LEU A 263 7.57 9.21 -10.53
N THR A 264 6.61 9.72 -11.30
CA THR A 264 5.18 9.50 -11.06
C THR A 264 4.84 8.01 -11.11
N GLN A 265 5.34 7.30 -12.12
CA GLN A 265 5.15 5.84 -12.25
C GLN A 265 5.77 5.10 -11.06
N LYS A 266 7.05 5.35 -10.75
CA LYS A 266 7.72 4.73 -9.61
C LYS A 266 7.02 5.01 -8.28
N PHE A 267 6.62 6.24 -8.01
CA PHE A 267 5.95 6.59 -6.75
C PHE A 267 4.57 5.95 -6.65
N ASN A 268 3.84 5.84 -7.76
CA ASN A 268 2.59 5.09 -7.77
C ASN A 268 2.82 3.61 -7.47
N ASP A 269 3.80 2.98 -8.11
CA ASP A 269 4.12 1.56 -7.89
C ASP A 269 4.58 1.28 -6.46
N MET A 270 5.34 2.21 -5.86
CA MET A 270 5.89 2.04 -4.53
C MET A 270 4.89 2.37 -3.42
N PHE A 271 4.11 3.45 -3.57
CA PHE A 271 3.36 4.06 -2.48
C PHE A 271 1.85 4.13 -2.70
N ALA A 272 1.37 4.25 -3.94
CA ALA A 272 -0.05 4.45 -4.19
C ALA A 272 -0.86 3.18 -3.89
N ASN A 273 -2.14 3.40 -3.59
CA ASN A 273 -3.12 2.33 -3.42
C ASN A 273 -4.05 2.33 -4.64
N ILE A 274 -4.25 1.16 -5.26
CA ILE A 274 -5.14 0.99 -6.42
C ILE A 274 -6.59 1.34 -6.03
N GLU A 275 -6.97 1.06 -4.78
CA GLU A 275 -8.35 1.17 -4.30
C GLU A 275 -8.67 2.53 -3.68
N SER A 276 -7.68 3.39 -3.45
CA SER A 276 -7.85 4.64 -2.71
C SER A 276 -6.95 5.76 -3.20
N LYS A 277 -7.52 6.97 -3.28
CA LYS A 277 -6.74 8.19 -3.50
C LYS A 277 -5.79 8.50 -2.35
N ARG A 278 -6.02 7.97 -1.15
CA ARG A 278 -5.14 8.15 0.01
C ARG A 278 -4.11 7.03 0.09
N LEU A 279 -2.89 7.38 0.51
CA LEU A 279 -1.87 6.38 0.84
C LEU A 279 -2.31 5.53 2.04
N ALA A 280 -2.04 4.23 1.97
CA ALA A 280 -2.12 3.37 3.15
C ALA A 280 -1.12 3.84 4.21
N ASP A 281 -1.42 3.63 5.50
CA ASP A 281 -0.57 4.12 6.59
C ASP A 281 0.88 3.61 6.47
N ASP A 282 1.07 2.31 6.20
CA ASP A 282 2.40 1.71 6.02
C ASP A 282 3.17 2.32 4.84
N LYS A 283 2.49 2.60 3.73
CA LYS A 283 3.08 3.20 2.53
C LYS A 283 3.47 4.66 2.75
N ARG A 284 2.66 5.41 3.51
CA ARG A 284 2.97 6.76 3.93
C ARG A 284 4.19 6.77 4.84
N ASP A 285 4.26 5.84 5.80
CA ASP A 285 5.39 5.72 6.72
C ASP A 285 6.69 5.32 6.00
N LEU A 286 6.60 4.48 4.97
CA LEU A 286 7.72 4.16 4.08
C LEU A 286 8.17 5.41 3.31
N LEU A 287 7.24 6.18 2.71
CA LEU A 287 7.57 7.42 2.01
C LEU A 287 8.28 8.41 2.92
N ILE A 288 7.77 8.60 4.14
CA ILE A 288 8.41 9.46 5.15
C ILE A 288 9.83 8.94 5.42
N SER A 289 10.01 7.64 5.58
CA SER A 289 11.32 7.04 5.82
C SER A 289 12.31 7.29 4.67
N TYR A 290 11.86 7.27 3.42
CA TYR A 290 12.68 7.68 2.27
C TYR A 290 13.10 9.15 2.35
N VAL A 291 12.17 10.05 2.67
CA VAL A 291 12.47 11.48 2.86
C VAL A 291 13.51 11.68 3.96
N LEU A 292 13.34 11.03 5.11
CA LEU A 292 14.27 11.15 6.23
C LEU A 292 15.68 10.64 5.91
N VAL A 293 15.80 9.52 5.19
CA VAL A 293 17.11 9.03 4.74
C VAL A 293 17.80 10.05 3.84
N LEU A 294 17.09 10.67 2.91
CA LEU A 294 17.66 11.71 2.04
C LEU A 294 18.06 12.96 2.84
N THR A 295 17.28 13.36 3.84
CA THR A 295 17.68 14.46 4.74
C THR A 295 18.96 14.15 5.52
N LEU A 296 19.15 12.89 5.95
CA LEU A 296 20.38 12.46 6.60
C LEU A 296 21.57 12.53 5.65
N ILE A 297 21.40 12.13 4.39
CA ILE A 297 22.48 12.19 3.39
C ILE A 297 22.94 13.65 3.17
N VAL A 298 22.00 14.58 3.02
CA VAL A 298 22.29 16.01 2.80
C VAL A 298 23.03 16.66 3.98
N ASP A 299 22.70 16.26 5.21
CA ASP A 299 23.30 16.83 6.43
C ASP A 299 24.46 15.97 6.97
N ASN A 300 25.10 15.16 6.13
CA ASN A 300 26.23 14.31 6.53
C ASN A 300 25.93 13.42 7.77
N PHE A 301 24.73 12.86 7.82
CA PHE A 301 24.22 11.95 8.85
C PHE A 301 24.07 12.59 10.25
N LYS A 302 23.99 13.92 10.32
CA LYS A 302 23.69 14.70 11.52
C LYS A 302 22.70 15.82 11.18
N THR A 303 21.40 15.53 11.32
CA THR A 303 20.30 16.39 10.86
C THR A 303 19.54 17.04 12.00
N GLU A 304 19.32 18.35 11.89
CA GLU A 304 18.23 19.05 12.59
C GLU A 304 16.94 18.84 11.81
N PHE A 305 15.87 18.41 12.49
CA PHE A 305 14.66 17.90 11.82
C PHE A 305 13.39 18.72 12.09
N SER A 306 13.49 19.95 12.59
CA SER A 306 12.31 20.80 12.80
C SER A 306 11.75 21.28 11.46
N ASP A 307 12.61 21.71 10.55
CA ASP A 307 12.21 22.19 9.21
C ASP A 307 11.48 21.09 8.42
N ILE A 308 12.04 19.88 8.39
CA ILE A 308 11.43 18.76 7.65
C ILE A 308 10.14 18.28 8.33
N ALA A 309 9.99 18.47 9.64
CA ALA A 309 8.74 18.16 10.34
C ALA A 309 7.62 19.11 9.91
N GLU A 310 7.93 20.39 9.71
CA GLU A 310 7.00 21.37 9.12
C GLU A 310 6.62 20.98 7.70
N ASP A 311 7.59 20.66 6.85
CA ASP A 311 7.35 20.24 5.46
C ASP A 311 6.50 18.97 5.36
N LEU A 312 6.70 18.01 6.27
CA LEU A 312 5.91 16.79 6.33
C LEU A 312 4.54 17.01 7.01
N ARG A 313 4.27 18.19 7.57
CA ARG A 313 3.08 18.52 8.38
C ARG A 313 2.90 17.57 9.55
N MET A 314 4.01 17.25 10.23
CA MET A 314 4.04 16.34 11.37
C MET A 314 4.68 17.02 12.58
N PRO A 315 4.18 16.79 13.81
CA PRO A 315 4.89 17.27 14.97
C PRO A 315 6.24 16.54 15.10
N THR A 316 7.28 17.25 15.53
CA THR A 316 8.64 16.71 15.72
C THR A 316 8.66 15.44 16.58
N GLY A 317 7.76 15.34 17.58
CA GLY A 317 7.59 14.14 18.41
C GLY A 317 7.11 12.90 17.64
N ALA A 318 6.28 13.06 16.62
CA ALA A 318 5.83 11.97 15.76
C ALA A 318 6.89 11.55 14.74
N LEU A 319 7.85 12.42 14.43
CA LEU A 319 8.94 12.10 13.51
C LEU A 319 10.05 11.26 14.16
N ARG A 320 10.20 11.37 15.49
CA ARG A 320 11.23 10.64 16.24
C ARG A 320 11.18 9.11 16.05
N PRO A 321 10.03 8.44 16.18
CA PRO A 321 9.94 7.01 15.91
C PRO A 321 10.44 6.61 14.52
N HIS A 322 10.16 7.40 13.48
CA HIS A 322 10.64 7.11 12.13
C HIS A 322 12.17 7.13 12.06
N PHE A 323 12.82 8.14 12.66
CA PHE A 323 14.28 8.17 12.77
C PHE A 323 14.84 7.00 13.60
N GLU A 324 14.18 6.60 14.70
CA GLU A 324 14.60 5.43 15.48
C GLU A 324 14.51 4.13 14.65
N TYR A 325 13.46 3.97 13.85
CA TYR A 325 13.31 2.83 12.94
C TYR A 325 14.37 2.80 11.84
N LEU A 326 14.93 3.95 11.47
CA LEU A 326 16.09 4.05 10.58
C LEU A 326 17.44 3.79 11.29
N GLY A 327 17.43 3.56 12.60
CA GLY A 327 18.64 3.33 13.39
C GLY A 327 19.32 4.62 13.86
N CYS A 328 18.68 5.78 13.74
CA CYS A 328 19.22 7.03 14.26
C CYS A 328 19.16 7.10 15.78
N LYS A 329 20.10 7.87 16.35
CA LYS A 329 20.15 8.27 17.75
C LYS A 329 20.01 9.78 17.86
N PHE A 330 19.45 10.25 18.98
CA PHE A 330 19.28 11.67 19.22
C PHE A 330 20.33 12.21 20.18
N ILE A 331 20.95 13.31 19.78
CA ILE A 331 21.87 14.10 20.59
C ILE A 331 21.24 15.47 20.81
N ARG A 332 21.35 16.02 22.01
CA ARG A 332 20.97 17.41 22.28
C ARG A 332 22.22 18.26 22.30
N GLU A 333 22.30 19.22 21.40
CA GLU A 333 23.38 20.22 21.33
C GLU A 333 22.74 21.60 21.38
N HIS A 334 23.18 22.46 22.29
CA HIS A 334 22.70 23.85 22.40
C HIS A 334 21.16 24.00 22.39
N ASN A 335 20.44 23.13 23.11
CA ASN A 335 18.97 23.02 23.15
C ASN A 335 18.28 22.57 21.85
N ILE A 336 19.03 22.26 20.81
CA ILE A 336 18.55 21.69 19.54
C ILE A 336 18.68 20.17 19.61
N THR A 337 17.66 19.44 19.15
CA THR A 337 17.71 17.97 19.07
C THR A 337 18.15 17.56 17.68
N LEU A 338 19.28 16.87 17.58
CA LEU A 338 19.85 16.40 16.33
C LEU A 338 19.69 14.89 16.20
N ALA A 339 19.25 14.41 15.03
CA ALA A 339 19.25 13.01 14.67
C ALA A 339 20.59 12.65 14.05
N THR A 340 21.24 11.61 14.57
CA THR A 340 22.55 11.12 14.11
C THR A 340 22.48 9.66 13.74
N LEU A 341 23.09 9.26 12.62
CA LEU A 341 23.17 7.84 12.24
C LEU A 341 24.53 7.25 12.68
N PRO A 342 24.59 6.44 13.74
CA PRO A 342 25.82 5.75 14.11
C PRO A 342 26.11 4.61 13.14
N ALA A 343 27.39 4.36 12.86
CA ALA A 343 27.84 3.13 12.21
C ALA A 343 28.55 2.21 13.21
N PRO A 344 28.36 0.88 13.14
CA PRO A 344 27.48 0.15 12.20
C PRO A 344 25.98 0.34 12.52
N LEU A 345 25.14 0.18 11.50
CA LEU A 345 23.68 0.29 11.63
C LEU A 345 23.14 -0.68 12.69
N LYS A 346 22.41 -0.14 13.66
CA LYS A 346 21.69 -0.94 14.65
C LYS A 346 20.23 -0.53 14.65
N PHE A 347 19.38 -1.40 14.11
CA PHE A 347 17.94 -1.21 14.22
C PHE A 347 17.46 -1.52 15.64
N PRO A 348 16.43 -0.81 16.13
CA PRO A 348 15.86 -1.10 17.44
C PRO A 348 15.35 -2.54 17.47
N GLU A 349 15.85 -3.31 18.43
CA GLU A 349 15.29 -4.64 18.71
C GLU A 349 13.85 -4.47 19.18
N VAL A 350 12.94 -5.29 18.62
CA VAL A 350 11.55 -5.33 19.07
C VAL A 350 11.56 -5.77 20.53
N ARG A 351 11.48 -4.80 21.45
CA ARG A 351 11.39 -5.07 22.89
C ARG A 351 10.05 -5.75 23.14
N VAL A 352 10.04 -7.08 23.10
CA VAL A 352 8.96 -7.90 23.66
C VAL A 352 8.95 -7.58 25.15
N ARG A 353 8.05 -6.68 25.57
CA ARG A 353 7.86 -6.36 26.99
C ARG A 353 7.54 -7.67 27.71
N ARG A 354 8.51 -8.23 28.42
CA ARG A 354 8.24 -9.24 29.46
C ARG A 354 7.29 -8.59 30.44
N ARG A 355 6.01 -8.98 30.38
CA ARG A 355 5.06 -8.66 31.44
C ARG A 355 5.57 -9.35 32.69
N ARG A 356 5.88 -8.55 33.72
CA ARG A 356 6.04 -9.04 35.09
C ARG A 356 4.67 -9.37 35.65
#